data_AF-A0A9D5Q6R6-F1
#
_entry.id   AF-A0A9D5Q6R6-F1
#
_cell.length_a   1.000
_cell.length_b   1.000
_cell.length_c   1.000
_cell.angle_alpha   90.00
_cell.angle_beta   90.00
_cell.angle_gamma   90.00
#
_symmetry.space_group_name_H-M   'P 1'
#
loop_
_entity.id
_entity.type
_entity.pdbx_description
1 polymer ?
#
loop_
_entity_poly.entity_id
_entity_poly.type
_entity_poly.pdbx_seq_one_letter_code
_entity_poly.pdbx_strand_id
1 'polypeptide(L)'
;MQFAGFNTASEVEWIDRGWYVVTEFERTPSINFQRAVELANAHPGFTPLMDERNIMIYRNIYRPSDLLQFQEMYRLIKNWKGAKLYVKGDRVEFDMIGSGIQCYIQTVLTGQDESRPLPEACDIFDAQELEECLGCLGCRRSHVSMAWHPSDAGEIPVWYAFGRLDQHRVYRLNKEELTGTAIGELLEYRYCPLLDLEQIRDLIRQLPEKIDPRKDQEWRYHRKPAQRAAASKPQYHWGAAKEPDILP
;
A
#
# COMPACT_ATOMS: atom_id res chain seq x y z
N MET A 1 13.61 31.18 49.66
CA MET A 1 13.23 31.18 48.23
C MET A 1 13.71 29.88 47.61
N GLN A 2 12.80 28.91 47.47
CA GLN A 2 13.02 27.71 46.68
C GLN A 2 12.06 27.81 45.49
N PHE A 3 12.62 27.86 44.29
CA PHE A 3 11.85 27.80 43.05
C PHE A 3 11.35 26.37 42.89
N ALA A 4 10.04 26.18 43.05
CA ALA A 4 9.38 24.96 42.64
C ALA A 4 9.46 24.89 41.11
N GLY A 5 10.22 23.91 40.61
CA GLY A 5 10.28 23.61 39.19
C GLY A 5 8.91 23.14 38.71
N PHE A 6 8.36 23.85 37.74
CA PHE A 6 7.29 23.32 36.91
C PHE A 6 7.89 22.27 35.98
N ASN A 7 7.57 21.01 36.21
CA ASN A 7 7.80 19.97 35.23
C ASN A 7 6.57 19.06 35.22
N THR A 8 5.86 19.07 34.09
CA THR A 8 5.56 17.89 33.27
C THR A 8 4.65 18.36 32.15
N ALA A 9 5.23 18.54 30.96
CA ALA A 9 4.46 18.43 29.73
C ALA A 9 3.81 17.05 29.75
N SER A 10 2.48 17.00 29.68
CA SER A 10 1.75 15.75 29.53
C SER A 10 2.25 15.07 28.25
N GLU A 11 2.88 13.90 28.38
CA GLU A 11 3.07 12.99 27.25
C GLU A 11 1.68 12.70 26.68
N VAL A 12 1.38 13.29 25.53
CA VAL A 12 0.17 12.98 24.80
C VAL A 12 0.38 11.58 24.24
N GLU A 13 -0.25 10.60 24.89
CA GLU A 13 -0.28 9.22 24.42
C GLU A 13 -0.85 9.22 22.99
N TRP A 14 -0.04 8.80 22.04
CA TRP A 14 -0.43 8.76 20.64
C TRP A 14 -1.40 7.59 20.44
N ILE A 15 -2.67 7.91 20.19
CA ILE A 15 -3.70 6.91 19.90
C ILE A 15 -3.71 6.67 18.39
N ASP A 16 -3.37 5.45 17.97
CA ASP A 16 -3.59 5.03 16.59
C ASP A 16 -5.08 5.04 16.30
N ARG A 17 -5.49 5.91 15.38
CA ARG A 17 -6.89 6.02 14.95
C ARG A 17 -7.17 5.17 13.72
N GLY A 18 -6.20 4.39 13.23
CA GLY A 18 -6.27 3.65 11.98
C GLY A 18 -6.34 4.58 10.77
N TRP A 19 -6.81 4.03 9.64
CA TRP A 19 -6.92 4.79 8.40
C TRP A 19 -8.12 5.76 8.42
N TYR A 20 -7.89 7.00 8.01
CA TYR A 20 -8.94 8.00 7.77
C TYR A 20 -8.45 9.10 6.83
N VAL A 21 -9.42 9.80 6.22
CA VAL A 21 -9.18 11.05 5.49
C VAL A 21 -10.05 12.16 6.08
N VAL A 22 -9.50 13.37 6.15
CA VAL A 22 -10.19 14.56 6.64
C VAL A 22 -10.23 15.60 5.54
N THR A 23 -11.39 16.19 5.30
CA THR A 23 -11.53 17.39 4.49
C THR A 23 -11.91 18.55 5.38
N GLU A 24 -11.31 19.71 5.14
CA GLU A 24 -11.71 20.97 5.74
C GLU A 24 -11.92 21.99 4.64
N PHE A 25 -12.97 22.81 4.75
CA PHE A 25 -13.14 23.97 3.89
C PHE A 25 -13.87 25.09 4.61
N GLU A 26 -13.71 26.30 4.09
CA GLU A 26 -14.33 27.51 4.59
C GLU A 26 -15.35 28.03 3.58
N ARG A 27 -16.04 29.12 3.94
CA ARG A 27 -16.92 29.82 3.01
C ARG A 27 -16.16 30.27 1.76
N THR A 28 -16.71 29.98 0.58
CA THR A 28 -16.14 30.34 -0.72
C THR A 28 -17.22 30.90 -1.66
N PRO A 29 -16.87 31.76 -2.64
CA PRO A 29 -17.82 32.22 -3.66
C PRO A 29 -18.20 31.15 -4.70
N SER A 30 -17.71 29.91 -4.57
CA SER A 30 -18.05 28.81 -5.49
C SER A 30 -19.56 28.55 -5.53
N ILE A 31 -20.09 28.31 -6.74
CA ILE A 31 -21.48 27.86 -6.94
C ILE A 31 -21.77 26.53 -6.23
N ASN A 32 -20.75 25.69 -6.05
CA ASN A 32 -20.86 24.40 -5.38
C ASN A 32 -20.82 24.50 -3.85
N PHE A 33 -20.66 25.71 -3.28
CA PHE A 33 -20.52 25.89 -1.84
C PHE A 33 -21.69 25.29 -1.06
N GLN A 34 -22.92 25.66 -1.42
CA GLN A 34 -24.11 25.20 -0.71
C GLN A 34 -24.23 23.68 -0.76
N ARG A 35 -23.93 23.07 -1.92
CA ARG A 35 -23.95 21.62 -2.07
C ARG A 35 -22.90 20.92 -1.21
N ALA A 36 -21.70 21.48 -1.10
CA ALA A 36 -20.66 20.93 -0.23
C ALA A 36 -21.06 21.05 1.26
N VAL A 37 -21.69 22.15 1.68
CA VAL A 37 -22.20 22.32 3.05
C VAL A 37 -23.28 21.29 3.38
N GLU A 38 -24.22 21.05 2.45
CA GLU A 38 -25.24 20.01 2.61
C GLU A 38 -24.62 18.62 2.76
N LEU A 39 -23.66 18.27 1.88
CA LEU A 39 -22.96 17.00 1.93
C LEU A 39 -22.16 16.86 3.23
N ALA A 40 -21.51 17.94 3.67
CA ALA A 40 -20.79 17.98 4.93
C ALA A 40 -21.70 17.70 6.11
N ASN A 41 -22.80 18.46 6.25
CA ASN A 41 -23.74 18.34 7.38
C ASN A 41 -24.45 16.98 7.45
N ALA A 42 -24.65 16.31 6.31
CA ALA A 42 -25.31 15.01 6.24
C ALA A 42 -24.41 13.85 6.71
N HIS A 43 -23.10 14.04 6.75
CA HIS A 43 -22.15 12.99 7.09
C HIS A 43 -21.98 12.82 8.62
N PRO A 44 -22.02 11.60 9.18
CA PRO A 44 -21.87 11.38 10.63
C PRO A 44 -20.57 11.90 11.23
N GLY A 45 -19.48 11.88 10.45
CA GLY A 45 -18.17 12.42 10.82
C GLY A 45 -18.02 13.95 10.65
N PHE A 46 -19.11 14.70 10.49
CA PHE A 46 -19.06 16.16 10.44
C PHE A 46 -18.73 16.77 11.79
N THR A 47 -17.86 17.77 11.81
CA THR A 47 -17.54 18.54 13.01
C THR A 47 -17.38 20.00 12.62
N PRO A 48 -18.29 20.90 13.06
CA PRO A 48 -18.10 22.32 12.85
C PRO A 48 -16.99 22.83 13.76
N LEU A 49 -16.04 23.60 13.22
CA LEU A 49 -14.98 24.25 13.99
C LEU A 49 -15.02 25.76 13.74
N MET A 50 -14.57 26.54 14.72
CA MET A 50 -14.25 27.95 14.54
C MET A 50 -12.76 28.14 14.74
N ASP A 51 -12.12 28.86 13.82
CA ASP A 51 -10.72 29.26 13.98
C ASP A 51 -10.58 30.49 14.89
N GLU A 52 -9.33 30.91 15.14
CA GLU A 52 -9.00 32.08 15.96
C GLU A 52 -9.59 33.41 15.43
N ARG A 53 -10.03 33.43 14.18
CA ARG A 53 -10.61 34.60 13.50
C ARG A 53 -12.14 34.53 13.47
N ASN A 54 -12.75 33.57 14.17
CA ASN A 54 -14.18 33.26 14.13
C ASN A 54 -14.68 32.86 12.72
N ILE A 55 -13.81 32.27 11.90
CA ILE A 55 -14.18 31.69 10.61
C ILE A 55 -14.66 30.26 10.85
N MET A 56 -15.85 29.97 10.32
CA MET A 56 -16.43 28.62 10.33
C MET A 56 -15.67 27.70 9.37
N ILE A 57 -15.14 26.61 9.91
CA ILE A 57 -14.52 25.52 9.18
C ILE A 57 -15.47 24.31 9.19
N TYR A 58 -15.80 23.85 7.99
CA TYR A 58 -16.56 22.63 7.77
C TYR A 58 -15.59 21.46 7.68
N ARG A 59 -15.49 20.67 8.75
CA ARG A 59 -14.61 19.49 8.82
C ARG A 59 -15.42 18.21 8.71
N ASN A 60 -14.97 17.29 7.86
CA ASN A 60 -15.52 15.95 7.75
C ASN A 60 -14.39 14.93 7.90
N ILE A 61 -14.63 13.89 8.70
CA ILE A 61 -13.74 12.74 8.87
C ILE A 61 -14.39 11.54 8.20
N TYR A 62 -13.70 10.91 7.25
CA TYR A 62 -14.17 9.75 6.51
C TYR A 62 -13.32 8.53 6.85
N ARG A 63 -13.98 7.41 7.12
CA ARG A 63 -13.38 6.07 7.25
C ARG A 63 -13.35 5.35 5.89
N PRO A 64 -12.64 4.21 5.77
CA PRO A 64 -12.62 3.46 4.51
C PRO A 64 -14.01 3.13 3.96
N SER A 65 -15.00 2.87 4.83
CA SER A 65 -16.40 2.67 4.47
C SER A 65 -17.07 3.87 3.81
N ASP A 66 -16.60 5.08 4.12
CA ASP A 66 -17.23 6.34 3.76
C ASP A 66 -16.60 6.94 2.49
N LEU A 67 -15.66 6.23 1.85
CA LEU A 67 -14.85 6.79 0.77
C LEU A 67 -15.64 7.13 -0.50
N LEU A 68 -16.82 6.55 -0.70
CA LEU A 68 -17.74 7.00 -1.75
C LEU A 68 -18.24 8.43 -1.49
N GLN A 69 -18.57 8.76 -0.24
CA GLN A 69 -19.02 10.09 0.16
C GLN A 69 -17.84 11.09 0.12
N PHE A 70 -16.66 10.64 0.54
CA PHE A 70 -15.43 11.41 0.34
C PHE A 70 -15.18 11.74 -1.14
N GLN A 71 -15.38 10.78 -2.06
CA GLN A 71 -15.16 11.01 -3.50
C GLN A 71 -16.07 12.12 -4.03
N GLU A 72 -17.33 12.17 -3.58
CA GLU A 72 -18.25 13.25 -3.92
C GLU A 72 -17.76 14.59 -3.38
N MET A 73 -17.37 14.65 -2.10
CA MET A 73 -16.83 15.87 -1.48
C MET A 73 -15.56 16.35 -2.20
N TYR A 74 -14.62 15.44 -2.46
CA TYR A 74 -13.36 15.70 -3.16
C TYR A 74 -13.61 16.39 -4.51
N ARG A 75 -14.55 15.89 -5.31
CA ARG A 75 -14.90 16.49 -6.61
C ARG A 75 -15.37 17.95 -6.49
N LEU A 76 -16.07 18.29 -5.41
CA LEU A 76 -16.59 19.64 -5.19
C LEU A 76 -15.50 20.61 -4.75
N ILE A 77 -14.61 20.18 -3.85
CA ILE A 77 -13.73 21.10 -3.10
C ILE A 77 -12.28 21.11 -3.56
N LYS A 78 -11.82 20.15 -4.37
CA LYS A 78 -10.38 19.97 -4.69
C LYS A 78 -9.67 21.21 -5.26
N ASN A 79 -10.41 22.09 -5.92
CA ASN A 79 -9.88 23.32 -6.54
C ASN A 79 -10.08 24.57 -5.68
N TRP A 80 -10.57 24.44 -4.43
CA TRP A 80 -10.83 25.59 -3.57
C TRP A 80 -9.58 25.97 -2.81
N LYS A 81 -9.17 27.24 -2.92
CA LYS A 81 -7.96 27.77 -2.28
C LYS A 81 -7.91 27.58 -0.75
N GLY A 82 -9.06 27.55 -0.09
CA GLY A 82 -9.18 27.35 1.37
C GLY A 82 -9.45 25.91 1.79
N ALA A 83 -9.58 24.97 0.85
CA ALA A 83 -9.80 23.57 1.20
C ALA A 83 -8.49 22.91 1.62
N LYS A 84 -8.56 22.05 2.62
CA LYS A 84 -7.45 21.26 3.13
C LYS A 84 -7.84 19.78 3.15
N LEU A 85 -6.86 18.94 2.93
CA LEU A 85 -6.99 17.50 2.92
C LEU A 85 -5.93 16.91 3.83
N TYR A 86 -6.32 15.95 4.66
CA TYR A 86 -5.42 15.21 5.52
C TYR A 86 -5.65 13.72 5.37
N VAL A 87 -4.60 12.92 5.27
CA VAL A 87 -4.68 11.45 5.22
C VAL A 87 -3.85 10.90 6.37
N LYS A 88 -4.45 10.10 7.27
CA LYS A 88 -3.80 9.59 8.49
C LYS A 88 -3.13 10.69 9.35
N GLY A 89 -3.67 11.91 9.31
CA GLY A 89 -3.15 13.07 10.06
C GLY A 89 -2.17 13.94 9.28
N ASP A 90 -1.58 13.44 8.20
CA ASP A 90 -0.66 14.21 7.37
C ASP A 90 -1.41 15.09 6.38
N ARG A 91 -1.00 16.35 6.26
CA ARG A 91 -1.56 17.26 5.25
C ARG A 91 -1.07 16.86 3.87
N VAL A 92 -2.00 16.71 2.93
CA VAL A 92 -1.73 16.29 1.55
C VAL A 92 -2.39 17.26 0.58
N GLU A 93 -1.70 17.59 -0.50
CA GLU A 93 -2.30 18.34 -1.61
C GLU A 93 -3.30 17.46 -2.37
N PHE A 94 -4.42 18.04 -2.82
CA PHE A 94 -5.49 17.27 -3.48
C PHE A 94 -5.03 16.48 -4.70
N ASP A 95 -4.06 17.01 -5.45
CA ASP A 95 -3.49 16.35 -6.64
C ASP A 95 -2.47 15.25 -6.28
N MET A 96 -2.02 15.18 -5.03
CA MET A 96 -1.01 14.23 -4.56
C MET A 96 -1.60 12.96 -3.95
N ILE A 97 -2.92 12.83 -3.89
CA ILE A 97 -3.64 11.69 -3.28
C ILE A 97 -3.44 10.37 -4.05
N GLY A 98 -2.81 10.43 -5.23
CA GLY A 98 -2.48 9.27 -6.06
C GLY A 98 -3.69 8.45 -6.45
N SER A 99 -3.45 7.20 -6.86
CA SER A 99 -4.48 6.27 -7.31
C SER A 99 -4.98 5.34 -6.20
N GLY A 100 -4.36 5.36 -5.01
CA GLY A 100 -4.66 4.43 -3.90
C GLY A 100 -6.12 4.45 -3.45
N ILE A 101 -6.64 5.62 -3.07
CA ILE A 101 -8.04 5.76 -2.63
C ILE A 101 -9.01 5.41 -3.75
N GLN A 102 -8.73 5.84 -4.98
CA GLN A 102 -9.59 5.56 -6.12
C GLN A 102 -9.62 4.07 -6.46
N CYS A 103 -8.46 3.40 -6.41
CA CYS A 103 -8.34 1.95 -6.60
C CYS A 103 -9.15 1.20 -5.55
N TYR A 104 -9.10 1.63 -4.28
CA TYR A 104 -9.90 1.05 -3.21
C TYR A 104 -11.39 1.24 -3.44
N ILE A 105 -11.85 2.45 -3.78
CA ILE A 105 -13.25 2.70 -4.09
C ILE A 105 -13.74 1.77 -5.21
N GLN A 106 -12.98 1.69 -6.32
CA GLN A 106 -13.38 0.91 -7.49
C GLN A 106 -13.35 -0.60 -7.26
N THR A 107 -12.33 -1.08 -6.57
CA THR A 107 -12.08 -2.52 -6.42
C THR A 107 -12.82 -3.07 -5.21
N VAL A 108 -12.79 -2.35 -4.09
CA VAL A 108 -13.32 -2.82 -2.81
C VAL A 108 -14.72 -2.31 -2.55
N LEU A 109 -15.05 -1.03 -2.76
CA LEU A 109 -16.39 -0.52 -2.39
C LEU A 109 -17.45 -0.72 -3.47
N THR A 110 -17.10 -0.53 -4.74
CA THR A 110 -18.05 -0.70 -5.86
C THR A 110 -18.03 -2.09 -6.46
N GLY A 111 -16.97 -2.86 -6.21
CA GLY A 111 -16.75 -4.18 -6.78
C GLY A 111 -17.36 -5.35 -5.99
N GLN A 112 -18.02 -5.09 -4.85
CA GLN A 112 -18.62 -6.17 -4.05
C GLN A 112 -19.99 -6.56 -4.58
N ASP A 113 -20.09 -7.83 -4.95
CA ASP A 113 -21.27 -8.63 -4.63
C ASP A 113 -21.13 -9.02 -3.16
N GLU A 114 -22.13 -8.74 -2.30
CA GLU A 114 -22.10 -8.97 -0.84
C GLU A 114 -21.77 -10.43 -0.45
N SER A 115 -21.84 -11.35 -1.42
CA SER A 115 -21.54 -12.76 -1.28
C SER A 115 -20.07 -13.16 -1.49
N ARG A 116 -19.19 -12.23 -1.87
CA ARG A 116 -17.75 -12.51 -2.09
C ARG A 116 -16.85 -11.84 -1.04
N PRO A 117 -15.79 -12.53 -0.58
CA PRO A 117 -14.72 -11.89 0.19
C PRO A 117 -14.06 -10.74 -0.61
N LEU A 118 -13.16 -9.99 0.04
CA LEU A 118 -12.33 -9.00 -0.65
C LEU A 118 -11.84 -9.57 -1.99
N PRO A 119 -11.82 -8.78 -3.08
CA PRO A 119 -11.29 -9.28 -4.33
C PRO A 119 -9.91 -9.87 -4.07
N GLU A 120 -9.62 -11.09 -4.55
CA GLU A 120 -8.35 -11.82 -4.35
C GLU A 120 -7.08 -10.98 -4.64
N ALA A 121 -7.25 -9.85 -5.31
CA ALA A 121 -6.23 -8.85 -5.60
C ALA A 121 -5.96 -7.82 -4.47
N CYS A 122 -6.74 -7.81 -3.40
CA CYS A 122 -6.79 -6.77 -2.36
C CYS A 122 -6.91 -7.36 -0.96
N ASP A 123 -6.32 -8.52 -0.71
CA ASP A 123 -6.23 -9.07 0.64
C ASP A 123 -5.40 -8.15 1.55
N ILE A 124 -5.78 -8.08 2.82
CA ILE A 124 -5.02 -7.37 3.83
C ILE A 124 -3.69 -8.10 3.93
N PHE A 125 -2.62 -7.40 3.58
CA PHE A 125 -1.29 -7.96 3.67
C PHE A 125 -0.87 -8.07 5.14
N ASP A 126 -0.84 -9.29 5.68
CA ASP A 126 -0.26 -9.57 7.00
C ASP A 126 1.11 -10.24 6.84
N ALA A 127 2.15 -9.55 7.30
CA ALA A 127 3.52 -10.06 7.26
C ALA A 127 3.73 -11.28 8.16
N GLN A 128 2.85 -11.54 9.13
CA GLN A 128 2.93 -12.69 10.03
C GLN A 128 2.49 -14.00 9.34
N GLU A 129 1.70 -13.91 8.27
CA GLU A 129 1.16 -15.04 7.52
C GLU A 129 1.89 -15.21 6.17
N LEU A 130 3.22 -15.15 6.20
CA LEU A 130 4.11 -15.29 5.04
C LEU A 130 3.87 -16.58 4.23
N GLU A 131 3.51 -17.66 4.91
CA GLU A 131 3.23 -18.97 4.30
C GLU A 131 1.88 -18.99 3.58
N GLU A 132 0.92 -18.15 4.00
CA GLU A 132 -0.42 -18.02 3.43
C GLU A 132 -0.52 -16.87 2.42
N CYS A 133 0.57 -16.12 2.21
CA CYS A 133 0.69 -15.06 1.21
C CYS A 133 0.59 -15.63 -0.23
N LEU A 134 -0.62 -15.95 -0.64
CA LEU A 134 -0.97 -16.39 -1.98
C LEU A 134 -1.29 -15.16 -2.82
N GLY A 135 -0.36 -14.72 -3.66
CA GLY A 135 -0.62 -13.64 -4.62
C GLY A 135 0.57 -12.74 -4.86
N CYS A 136 0.36 -11.43 -4.75
CA CYS A 136 1.39 -10.42 -4.97
C CYS A 136 1.95 -9.87 -3.66
N LEU A 137 3.19 -9.40 -3.69
CA LEU A 137 3.87 -8.75 -2.59
C LEU A 137 3.12 -7.46 -2.22
N GLY A 138 2.37 -7.49 -1.11
CA GLY A 138 1.57 -6.36 -0.61
C GLY A 138 0.27 -6.09 -1.36
N CYS A 139 0.32 -5.97 -2.68
CA CYS A 139 -0.84 -5.67 -3.53
C CYS A 139 -0.53 -6.08 -4.97
N ARG A 140 -1.55 -6.42 -5.77
CA ARG A 140 -1.37 -6.74 -7.21
C ARG A 140 -0.64 -5.64 -8.01
N ARG A 141 -0.69 -4.40 -7.51
CA ARG A 141 -0.01 -3.24 -8.11
C ARG A 141 1.49 -3.22 -7.87
N SER A 142 2.04 -4.12 -7.05
CA SER A 142 3.50 -4.25 -6.90
C SER A 142 4.15 -4.94 -8.09
N HIS A 143 3.37 -5.67 -8.89
CA HIS A 143 3.88 -6.48 -10.00
C HIS A 143 5.01 -7.44 -9.57
N VAL A 144 4.94 -7.92 -8.33
CA VAL A 144 5.83 -8.96 -7.81
C VAL A 144 4.98 -10.04 -7.17
N SER A 145 5.12 -11.27 -7.65
CA SER A 145 4.42 -12.42 -7.10
C SER A 145 5.16 -12.99 -5.88
N MET A 146 4.40 -13.29 -4.84
CA MET A 146 4.82 -14.08 -3.68
C MET A 146 4.67 -15.58 -3.92
N ALA A 147 4.15 -15.98 -5.09
CA ALA A 147 3.97 -17.37 -5.43
C ALA A 147 5.28 -18.15 -5.39
N TRP A 148 5.18 -19.39 -4.89
CA TRP A 148 6.30 -20.31 -4.80
C TRP A 148 6.68 -20.87 -6.16
N HIS A 149 5.72 -21.05 -7.08
CA HIS A 149 5.99 -21.56 -8.42
C HIS A 149 5.81 -20.49 -9.50
N PRO A 150 6.69 -20.45 -10.52
CA PRO A 150 6.56 -19.49 -11.61
C PRO A 150 5.29 -19.69 -12.45
N SER A 151 4.75 -20.91 -12.49
CA SER A 151 3.48 -21.24 -13.16
C SER A 151 2.30 -20.47 -12.56
N ASP A 152 2.34 -20.25 -11.25
CA ASP A 152 1.24 -19.68 -10.48
C ASP A 152 1.29 -18.14 -10.54
N ALA A 153 2.46 -17.58 -10.85
CA ALA A 153 2.69 -16.14 -11.00
C ALA A 153 2.25 -15.58 -12.36
N GLY A 154 1.96 -16.43 -13.35
CA GLY A 154 1.59 -16.00 -14.70
C GLY A 154 2.71 -15.18 -15.38
N GLU A 155 2.40 -13.95 -15.80
CA GLU A 155 3.34 -13.05 -16.48
C GLU A 155 4.20 -12.19 -15.53
N ILE A 156 3.92 -12.25 -14.23
CA ILE A 156 4.54 -11.37 -13.22
C ILE A 156 5.78 -12.07 -12.63
N PRO A 157 6.89 -11.34 -12.38
CA PRO A 157 8.06 -11.93 -11.74
C PRO A 157 7.77 -12.36 -10.30
N VAL A 158 8.18 -13.59 -9.96
CA VAL A 158 8.25 -14.08 -8.57
C VAL A 158 9.36 -13.38 -7.79
N TRP A 159 9.20 -13.20 -6.48
CA TRP A 159 10.15 -12.47 -5.63
C TRP A 159 11.58 -13.04 -5.68
N TYR A 160 11.75 -14.35 -5.84
CA TYR A 160 13.05 -14.99 -5.98
C TYR A 160 13.63 -14.91 -7.40
N ALA A 161 13.01 -14.15 -8.32
CA ALA A 161 13.62 -13.79 -9.60
C ALA A 161 14.64 -12.64 -9.45
N PHE A 162 14.54 -11.87 -8.36
CA PHE A 162 15.36 -10.69 -8.08
C PHE A 162 16.67 -11.07 -7.41
N GLY A 163 17.52 -11.85 -8.07
CA GLY A 163 18.76 -12.33 -7.48
C GLY A 163 19.66 -13.06 -8.46
N ARG A 164 20.81 -13.51 -7.97
CA ARG A 164 21.85 -14.12 -8.81
C ARG A 164 22.61 -15.20 -8.07
N LEU A 165 23.05 -16.20 -8.82
CA LEU A 165 23.98 -17.19 -8.31
C LEU A 165 25.38 -16.63 -8.17
N ASP A 166 25.96 -16.82 -6.99
CA ASP A 166 27.37 -16.52 -6.76
C ASP A 166 28.29 -17.63 -7.28
N GLN A 167 29.60 -17.37 -7.22
CA GLN A 167 30.64 -18.30 -7.65
C GLN A 167 30.62 -19.66 -6.93
N HIS A 168 30.00 -19.75 -5.75
CA HIS A 168 29.88 -20.96 -4.94
C HIS A 168 28.55 -21.68 -5.14
N ARG A 169 27.80 -21.28 -6.18
CA ARG A 169 26.44 -21.74 -6.49
C ARG A 169 25.44 -21.47 -5.36
N VAL A 170 25.66 -20.45 -4.54
CA VAL A 170 24.65 -19.97 -3.59
C VAL A 170 23.85 -18.87 -4.26
N TYR A 171 22.53 -19.00 -4.29
CA TYR A 171 21.66 -17.97 -4.85
C TYR A 171 21.55 -16.82 -3.85
N ARG A 172 21.83 -15.59 -4.27
CA ARG A 172 21.76 -14.39 -3.44
C ARG A 172 20.62 -13.51 -3.91
N LEU A 173 19.68 -13.26 -3.02
CA LEU A 173 18.56 -12.37 -3.27
C LEU A 173 19.04 -10.92 -3.24
N ASN A 174 18.70 -10.16 -4.28
CA ASN A 174 18.88 -8.73 -4.36
C ASN A 174 17.66 -8.02 -3.75
N LYS A 175 17.64 -7.92 -2.41
CA LYS A 175 16.55 -7.27 -1.66
C LYS A 175 16.39 -5.80 -2.03
N GLU A 176 17.47 -5.11 -2.41
CA GLU A 176 17.42 -3.70 -2.81
C GLU A 176 16.64 -3.53 -4.12
N GLU A 177 16.92 -4.36 -5.11
CA GLU A 177 16.21 -4.36 -6.40
C GLU A 177 14.75 -4.76 -6.22
N LEU A 178 14.48 -5.82 -5.46
CA LEU A 178 13.13 -6.24 -5.10
C LEU A 178 12.34 -5.11 -4.42
N THR A 179 12.95 -4.43 -3.44
CA THR A 179 12.34 -3.29 -2.76
C THR A 179 12.09 -2.14 -3.72
N GLY A 180 13.08 -1.80 -4.56
CA GLY A 180 12.98 -0.73 -5.54
C GLY A 180 11.83 -0.94 -6.53
N THR A 181 11.69 -2.16 -7.05
CA THR A 181 10.60 -2.53 -7.96
C THR A 181 9.26 -2.53 -7.24
N ALA A 182 9.11 -3.31 -6.17
CA ALA A 182 7.82 -3.47 -5.50
C ALA A 182 7.31 -2.16 -4.90
N ILE A 183 8.14 -1.45 -4.14
CA ILE A 183 7.72 -0.20 -3.48
C ILE A 183 7.59 0.94 -4.49
N GLY A 184 8.44 0.98 -5.52
CA GLY A 184 8.39 2.00 -6.56
C GLY A 184 7.02 2.09 -7.22
N GLU A 185 6.47 0.94 -7.63
CA GLU A 185 5.13 0.86 -8.21
C GLU A 185 4.01 1.18 -7.20
N LEU A 186 4.18 0.74 -5.94
CA LEU A 186 3.18 0.93 -4.89
C LEU A 186 3.08 2.36 -4.35
N LEU A 187 4.07 3.23 -4.61
CA LEU A 187 4.06 4.63 -4.13
C LEU A 187 2.88 5.44 -4.66
N GLU A 188 2.38 5.15 -5.87
CA GLU A 188 1.17 5.77 -6.42
C GLU A 188 -0.09 5.38 -5.64
N TYR A 189 -0.04 4.23 -4.95
CA TYR A 189 -1.16 3.65 -4.21
C TYR A 189 -1.05 3.83 -2.69
N ARG A 190 -0.04 4.56 -2.19
CA ARG A 190 0.30 4.71 -0.76
C ARG A 190 -0.82 5.17 0.18
N TYR A 191 -1.88 5.77 -0.36
CA TYR A 191 -3.06 6.19 0.41
C TYR A 191 -4.22 5.19 0.32
N CYS A 192 -4.03 4.00 -0.25
CA CYS A 192 -5.00 2.91 -0.17
C CYS A 192 -5.18 2.48 1.31
N PRO A 193 -6.42 2.31 1.80
CA PRO A 193 -6.68 1.82 3.14
C PRO A 193 -6.08 0.46 3.49
N LEU A 194 -5.84 -0.40 2.50
CA LEU A 194 -5.34 -1.77 2.68
C LEU A 194 -3.83 -1.89 2.45
N LEU A 195 -3.14 -0.79 2.15
CA LEU A 195 -1.72 -0.83 1.79
C LEU A 195 -0.86 -0.21 2.90
N ASP A 196 0.08 -1.01 3.40
CA ASP A 196 1.11 -0.56 4.32
C ASP A 196 2.50 -0.81 3.72
N LEU A 197 3.14 0.27 3.27
CA LEU A 197 4.47 0.20 2.65
C LEU A 197 5.56 -0.21 3.64
N GLU A 198 5.42 0.12 4.92
CA GLU A 198 6.43 -0.23 5.93
C GLU A 198 6.35 -1.72 6.27
N GLN A 199 5.14 -2.27 6.41
CA GLN A 199 4.96 -3.72 6.56
C GLN A 199 5.54 -4.50 5.38
N ILE A 200 5.36 -4.01 4.14
CA ILE A 200 5.94 -4.64 2.95
C ILE A 200 7.47 -4.56 2.97
N ARG A 201 8.06 -3.43 3.41
CA ARG A 201 9.51 -3.33 3.59
C ARG A 201 10.02 -4.33 4.63
N ASP A 202 9.33 -4.46 5.76
CA ASP A 202 9.69 -5.39 6.82
C ASP A 202 9.63 -6.84 6.35
N LEU A 203 8.63 -7.19 5.55
CA LEU A 203 8.55 -8.49 4.89
C LEU A 203 9.77 -8.75 4.00
N ILE A 204 10.11 -7.80 3.10
CA ILE A 204 11.27 -7.97 2.21
C ILE A 204 12.57 -8.13 3.01
N ARG A 205 12.68 -7.46 4.17
CA ARG A 205 13.80 -7.64 5.10
C ARG A 205 13.83 -9.06 5.68
N GLN A 206 12.67 -9.66 5.97
CA GLN A 206 12.54 -11.01 6.51
C GLN A 206 12.80 -12.13 5.48
N LEU A 207 12.67 -11.85 4.17
CA LEU A 207 13.01 -12.81 3.12
C LEU A 207 14.47 -13.32 3.25
N PRO A 208 14.79 -14.54 2.79
CA PRO A 208 16.15 -15.06 2.88
C PRO A 208 17.13 -14.22 2.04
N GLU A 209 18.29 -13.88 2.61
CA GLU A 209 19.37 -13.21 1.85
C GLU A 209 20.05 -14.15 0.85
N LYS A 210 20.09 -15.43 1.20
CA LYS A 210 20.74 -16.48 0.43
C LYS A 210 19.90 -17.74 0.47
N ILE A 211 19.87 -18.44 -0.64
CA ILE A 211 19.23 -19.74 -0.81
C ILE A 211 20.34 -20.68 -1.31
N ASP A 212 20.63 -21.73 -0.55
CA ASP A 212 21.56 -22.77 -0.94
C ASP A 212 20.80 -24.08 -1.18
N PRO A 213 20.45 -24.41 -2.43
CA PRO A 213 19.75 -25.66 -2.79
C PRO A 213 20.42 -26.96 -2.28
N ARG A 214 21.68 -26.92 -1.83
CA ARG A 214 22.37 -28.08 -1.23
C ARG A 214 22.02 -28.27 0.25
N LYS A 215 21.61 -27.21 0.94
CA LYS A 215 21.21 -27.21 2.36
C LYS A 215 19.70 -27.10 2.50
N ASP A 216 19.09 -26.30 1.64
CA ASP A 216 17.67 -26.02 1.61
C ASP A 216 17.02 -26.98 0.61
N GLN A 217 16.66 -28.18 1.08
CA GLN A 217 16.17 -29.29 0.23
C GLN A 217 14.90 -28.95 -0.56
N GLU A 218 14.19 -27.91 -0.13
CA GLU A 218 13.01 -27.37 -0.81
C GLU A 218 13.36 -26.57 -2.08
N TRP A 219 14.63 -26.22 -2.29
CA TRP A 219 15.06 -25.42 -3.43
C TRP A 219 15.83 -26.27 -4.42
N ARG A 220 15.50 -26.13 -5.71
CA ARG A 220 16.26 -26.73 -6.81
C ARG A 220 16.69 -25.65 -7.79
N TYR A 221 17.80 -25.90 -8.49
CA TYR A 221 18.21 -25.02 -9.58
C TYR A 221 17.28 -25.23 -10.77
N HIS A 222 16.61 -24.18 -11.22
CA HIS A 222 15.87 -24.20 -12.47
C HIS A 222 16.69 -23.51 -13.56
N ARG A 223 16.95 -24.28 -14.63
CA ARG A 223 17.64 -23.77 -15.82
C ARG A 223 16.58 -23.18 -16.75
N LYS A 224 16.44 -21.85 -16.80
CA LYS A 224 15.64 -21.21 -17.86
C LYS A 224 16.42 -21.30 -19.18
N PRO A 225 15.82 -21.80 -20.28
CA PRO A 225 16.42 -21.62 -21.60
C PRO A 225 16.41 -20.12 -21.93
N ALA A 226 17.55 -19.58 -22.35
CA ALA A 226 17.61 -18.22 -22.88
C ALA A 226 16.63 -18.11 -24.05
N GLN A 227 15.70 -17.16 -23.99
CA GLN A 227 14.84 -16.86 -25.12
C GLN A 227 15.72 -16.51 -26.33
N ARG A 228 15.45 -17.16 -27.47
CA ARG A 228 16.22 -17.04 -28.70
C ARG A 228 16.28 -15.58 -29.17
N ALA A 229 17.37 -14.89 -28.88
CA ALA A 229 17.89 -13.85 -29.74
C ALA A 229 18.90 -14.49 -30.71
N ALA A 230 18.72 -14.21 -32.00
CA ALA A 230 19.57 -14.73 -33.05
C ALA A 230 21.05 -14.32 -32.82
N ALA A 231 21.95 -15.29 -33.04
CA ALA A 231 23.38 -15.11 -33.24
C ALA A 231 24.19 -14.44 -32.11
N SER A 232 24.47 -15.19 -31.04
CA SER A 232 25.82 -15.31 -30.43
C SER A 232 25.76 -16.28 -29.24
N LYS A 233 26.92 -16.80 -28.81
CA LYS A 233 27.09 -17.95 -27.90
C LYS A 233 26.19 -17.91 -26.64
N PRO A 234 25.64 -19.06 -26.20
CA PRO A 234 24.66 -19.11 -25.11
C PRO A 234 25.27 -18.67 -23.76
N GLN A 235 24.81 -17.54 -23.24
CA GLN A 235 24.95 -17.19 -21.82
C GLN A 235 23.81 -17.85 -21.04
N TYR A 236 24.16 -18.67 -20.05
CA TYR A 236 23.21 -19.27 -19.13
C TYR A 236 23.01 -18.36 -17.92
N HIS A 237 21.78 -17.90 -17.69
CA HIS A 237 21.39 -17.33 -16.39
C HIS A 237 20.82 -18.46 -15.53
N TRP A 238 21.45 -18.71 -14.39
CA TRP A 238 20.97 -19.70 -13.43
C TRP A 238 19.98 -19.02 -12.46
N GLY A 239 18.75 -19.52 -12.40
CA GLY A 239 17.75 -19.13 -11.41
C GLY A 239 17.48 -20.27 -10.41
N ALA A 240 17.03 -19.95 -9.21
CA ALA A 240 16.43 -20.93 -8.31
C ALA A 240 14.91 -21.00 -8.60
N ALA A 241 14.31 -22.19 -8.57
CA ALA A 241 12.86 -22.31 -8.43
C ALA A 241 12.53 -23.58 -7.63
N LYS A 242 11.43 -23.53 -6.87
CA LYS A 242 10.90 -24.64 -6.05
C LYS A 242 9.97 -25.48 -6.94
N GLU A 243 10.04 -26.81 -6.85
CA GLU A 243 9.09 -27.72 -7.53
C GLU A 243 7.87 -28.01 -6.64
N PRO A 244 6.67 -28.23 -7.22
CA PRO A 244 5.45 -28.53 -6.49
C PRO A 244 5.44 -29.99 -6.00
N ASP A 245 5.05 -30.18 -4.75
CA ASP A 245 4.66 -31.43 -4.09
C ASP A 245 5.57 -32.67 -4.23
N ILE A 246 6.30 -32.93 -3.14
CA ILE A 246 6.22 -34.24 -2.49
C ILE A 246 5.90 -33.98 -1.01
N LEU A 247 4.61 -33.79 -0.71
CA LEU A 247 4.09 -34.10 0.62
C LEU A 247 4.24 -35.62 0.85
N PRO A 248 4.55 -36.07 2.08
CA PRO A 248 3.76 -37.11 2.70
C PRO A 248 2.40 -36.56 3.17
#